data_AF-A0AA95MB66-F1
#
_entry.id   AF-A0AA95MB66-F1
#
_cell.length_a   1.000
_cell.length_b   1.000
_cell.length_c   1.000
_cell.angle_alpha   90.00
_cell.angle_beta   90.00
_cell.angle_gamma   90.00
#
_symmetry.space_group_name_H-M   'P 1'
#
loop_
_entity.id
_entity.type
_entity.pdbx_description
1 polymer ?
#
loop_
_entity_poly.entity_id
_entity_poly.type
_entity_poly.pdbx_seq_one_letter_code
_entity_poly.pdbx_strand_id
1 'polypeptide(L)'
;MGIALKIIAIFLISSSLVYLILKGYIYKKKLNKRIIEFLPLLQVDDAESKQKSTPFFKQFFMSVATVFKDVQFSGSTEKLLLEAGSERRPEEFLALRLLSSVGIGLITILFGLSWYICAISIIIGYFIPKYHLKRKRKKRLNLLSYQLIEVLGIMANSLRAGFSFMQAMQLVGKEVPDPLGPEFDRVVRQTGLGIPLEEIFEELVDRLPNKELEVVVRAILAQRKSGGNLAELLETMEETIRGRVRILEELNTLTSQGRLSAWIITLLPIGLGLYLAFVTGDYFQPMLDHPLGWTLLFVSIVSNIIGWLFIQKIIKIEV
;
A
#
# COMPACT_ATOMS: atom_id res chain seq x y z
N MET A 1 28.51 -29.08 -24.17
CA MET A 1 27.07 -29.49 -24.16
C MET A 1 26.29 -29.00 -22.93
N GLY A 2 26.89 -28.89 -21.74
CA GLY A 2 26.15 -28.50 -20.51
C GLY A 2 25.68 -27.04 -20.40
N ILE A 3 26.39 -26.08 -21.01
CA ILE A 3 26.02 -24.65 -20.92
C ILE A 3 24.78 -24.34 -21.77
N ALA A 4 24.70 -24.89 -22.98
CA ALA A 4 23.54 -24.74 -23.85
C ALA A 4 22.27 -25.36 -23.24
N LEU A 5 22.39 -26.55 -22.62
CA LEU A 5 21.27 -27.21 -21.94
C LEU A 5 20.77 -26.39 -20.74
N LYS A 6 21.70 -25.77 -19.98
CA LYS A 6 21.38 -24.84 -18.89
C LYS A 6 20.65 -23.60 -19.41
N ILE A 7 21.10 -23.01 -20.52
CA ILE A 7 20.46 -21.82 -21.12
C ILE A 7 19.03 -22.15 -21.59
N ILE A 8 18.82 -23.33 -22.19
CA ILE A 8 17.49 -23.76 -22.66
C ILE A 8 16.56 -24.03 -21.46
N ALA A 9 17.06 -24.69 -20.40
CA ALA A 9 16.30 -24.88 -19.17
C ALA A 9 15.96 -23.54 -18.50
N ILE A 10 16.90 -22.59 -18.48
CA ILE A 10 16.71 -21.23 -17.96
C ILE A 10 15.65 -20.47 -18.77
N PHE A 11 15.67 -20.58 -20.10
CA PHE A 11 14.69 -19.94 -20.97
C PHE A 11 13.29 -20.53 -20.75
N LEU A 12 13.17 -21.86 -20.62
CA LEU A 12 11.90 -22.53 -20.38
C LEU A 12 11.31 -22.22 -19.00
N ILE A 13 12.15 -22.16 -17.95
CA ILE A 13 11.71 -21.85 -16.60
C ILE A 13 11.35 -20.35 -16.47
N SER A 14 12.16 -19.45 -17.04
CA SER A 14 11.87 -18.01 -17.08
C SER A 14 10.59 -17.73 -17.86
N SER A 15 10.43 -18.35 -19.04
CA SER A 15 9.22 -18.23 -19.86
C SER A 15 7.97 -18.81 -19.17
N SER A 16 8.09 -19.94 -18.47
CA SER A 16 7.00 -20.55 -17.68
C SER A 16 6.61 -19.69 -16.48
N LEU A 17 7.59 -19.09 -15.79
CA LEU A 17 7.36 -18.23 -14.63
C LEU A 17 6.75 -16.88 -15.04
N VAL A 18 7.23 -16.29 -16.14
CA VAL A 18 6.61 -15.12 -16.78
C VAL A 18 5.20 -15.43 -17.27
N TYR A 19 4.97 -16.62 -17.87
CA TYR A 19 3.64 -17.06 -18.27
C TYR A 19 2.69 -17.23 -17.08
N LEU A 20 3.14 -17.76 -15.94
CA LEU A 20 2.31 -17.89 -14.73
C LEU A 20 2.01 -16.53 -14.10
N ILE A 21 2.97 -15.59 -14.09
CA ILE A 21 2.76 -14.22 -13.61
C ILE A 21 1.80 -13.47 -14.54
N LEU A 22 1.99 -13.57 -15.86
CA LEU A 22 1.11 -12.98 -16.86
C LEU A 22 -0.27 -13.62 -16.82
N LYS A 23 -0.39 -14.93 -16.66
CA LYS A 23 -1.67 -15.61 -16.47
C LYS A 23 -2.35 -15.15 -15.19
N GLY A 24 -1.64 -15.06 -14.06
CA GLY A 24 -2.19 -14.52 -12.81
C GLY A 24 -2.65 -13.06 -12.94
N TYR A 25 -1.94 -12.25 -13.73
CA TYR A 25 -2.27 -10.84 -13.96
C TYR A 25 -3.42 -10.66 -14.96
N ILE A 26 -3.39 -11.38 -16.09
CA ILE A 26 -4.38 -11.33 -17.16
C ILE A 26 -5.68 -12.00 -16.73
N TYR A 27 -5.65 -13.09 -15.95
CA TYR A 27 -6.87 -13.73 -15.41
C TYR A 27 -7.59 -12.79 -14.45
N LYS A 28 -6.85 -12.01 -13.65
CA LYS A 28 -7.42 -10.98 -12.75
C LYS A 28 -7.98 -9.77 -13.51
N LYS A 29 -7.39 -9.41 -14.67
CA LYS A 29 -7.84 -8.28 -15.50
C LYS A 29 -8.98 -8.64 -16.48
N LYS A 30 -9.05 -9.90 -16.94
CA LYS A 30 -10.06 -10.40 -17.90
C LYS A 30 -11.35 -10.87 -17.23
N LEU A 31 -11.31 -11.32 -15.97
CA LEU A 31 -12.55 -11.57 -15.18
C LEU A 31 -13.26 -10.26 -14.81
N ASN A 32 -12.52 -9.27 -14.30
CA ASN A 32 -13.15 -8.02 -13.83
C ASN A 32 -13.79 -7.20 -14.96
N LYS A 33 -13.29 -7.28 -16.20
CA LYS A 33 -13.90 -6.58 -17.34
C LYS A 33 -15.13 -7.30 -17.92
N ARG A 34 -15.27 -8.62 -17.75
CA ARG A 34 -16.38 -9.39 -18.34
C ARG A 34 -17.58 -9.57 -17.41
N ILE A 35 -17.37 -9.46 -16.10
CA ILE A 35 -18.44 -9.57 -15.09
C ILE A 35 -19.29 -8.30 -15.03
N ILE A 36 -18.66 -7.13 -15.24
CA ILE A 36 -19.35 -5.82 -15.20
C ILE A 36 -20.18 -5.56 -16.47
N GLU A 37 -19.88 -6.25 -17.57
CA GLU A 37 -20.52 -6.02 -18.87
C GLU A 37 -21.79 -6.88 -19.11
N PHE A 38 -22.08 -7.90 -18.28
CA PHE A 38 -23.16 -8.87 -18.56
C PHE A 38 -24.20 -9.14 -17.45
N LEU A 39 -24.13 -8.55 -16.25
CA LEU A 39 -25.19 -8.72 -15.24
C LEU A 39 -25.50 -7.42 -14.48
N PRO A 40 -26.58 -6.69 -14.83
CA PRO A 40 -27.04 -5.52 -14.07
C PRO A 40 -27.96 -5.87 -12.89
N LEU A 41 -28.32 -7.13 -12.66
CA LEU A 41 -29.29 -7.52 -11.64
C LEU A 41 -28.88 -8.85 -11.04
N LEU A 42 -28.34 -8.80 -9.83
CA LEU A 42 -28.58 -9.72 -8.71
C LEU A 42 -27.63 -9.28 -7.59
N GLN A 43 -28.21 -8.73 -6.52
CA GLN A 43 -27.59 -8.73 -5.20
C GLN A 43 -27.26 -10.19 -4.88
N VAL A 44 -25.97 -10.53 -4.83
CA VAL A 44 -25.50 -11.81 -4.31
C VAL A 44 -24.67 -11.45 -3.09
N ASP A 45 -25.16 -11.90 -1.93
CA ASP A 45 -24.45 -11.93 -0.66
C ASP A 45 -22.96 -12.23 -0.86
N ASP A 46 -22.11 -11.28 -0.44
CA ASP A 46 -20.65 -11.35 -0.50
C ASP A 46 -20.05 -12.39 0.49
N ALA A 47 -20.80 -13.43 0.86
CA ALA A 47 -20.42 -14.39 1.88
C ALA A 47 -19.55 -15.56 1.39
N GLU A 48 -19.39 -15.82 0.08
CA GLU A 48 -18.73 -17.09 -0.33
C GLU A 48 -17.73 -17.06 -1.51
N SER A 49 -17.39 -15.93 -2.12
CA SER A 49 -16.56 -15.96 -3.35
C SER A 49 -15.19 -15.28 -3.27
N LYS A 50 -14.23 -15.90 -2.56
CA LYS A 50 -12.79 -15.87 -2.95
C LYS A 50 -11.85 -16.83 -2.20
N GLN A 51 -12.26 -18.08 -2.01
CA GLN A 51 -11.32 -19.17 -1.69
C GLN A 51 -11.20 -20.16 -2.86
N LYS A 52 -10.62 -19.71 -3.98
CA LYS A 52 -10.08 -20.60 -5.03
C LYS A 52 -8.57 -20.39 -5.17
N SER A 53 -7.83 -20.72 -4.11
CA SER A 53 -6.44 -21.19 -4.26
C SER A 53 -6.50 -22.70 -4.49
N THR A 54 -5.68 -23.20 -5.42
CA THR A 54 -5.63 -24.63 -5.74
C THR A 54 -5.38 -25.48 -4.47
N PRO A 55 -6.02 -26.67 -4.36
CA PRO A 55 -5.99 -27.48 -3.12
C PRO A 55 -4.57 -27.82 -2.66
N PHE A 56 -3.64 -28.02 -3.61
CA PHE A 56 -2.24 -28.30 -3.33
C PHE A 56 -1.49 -27.14 -2.63
N PHE A 57 -1.65 -25.91 -3.11
CA PHE A 57 -0.95 -24.75 -2.52
C PHE A 57 -1.47 -24.42 -1.12
N LYS A 58 -2.79 -24.56 -0.90
CA LYS A 58 -3.40 -24.33 0.41
C LYS A 58 -2.91 -25.36 1.44
N GLN A 59 -2.79 -26.63 1.03
CA GLN A 59 -2.35 -27.73 1.89
C GLN A 59 -0.85 -27.66 2.22
N PHE A 60 -0.01 -27.31 1.23
CA PHE A 60 1.42 -27.07 1.46
C PHE A 60 1.65 -25.88 2.40
N PHE A 61 0.93 -24.79 2.19
CA PHE A 61 1.06 -23.58 2.99
C PHE A 61 0.57 -23.78 4.44
N MET A 62 -0.52 -24.52 4.63
CA MET A 62 -0.98 -24.93 5.96
C MET A 62 0.06 -25.84 6.66
N SER A 63 0.71 -26.75 5.94
CA SER A 63 1.73 -27.64 6.51
C SER A 63 2.98 -26.88 6.96
N VAL A 64 3.34 -25.78 6.29
CA VAL A 64 4.41 -24.88 6.74
C VAL A 64 3.94 -24.03 7.92
N ALA A 65 2.69 -23.54 7.90
CA ALA A 65 2.15 -22.71 8.98
C ALA A 65 2.01 -23.47 10.32
N THR A 66 1.70 -24.77 10.30
CA THR A 66 1.59 -25.60 11.52
C THR A 66 2.91 -25.76 12.28
N VAL A 67 4.06 -25.67 11.59
CA VAL A 67 5.40 -25.73 12.20
C VAL A 67 5.74 -24.46 12.99
N PHE A 68 5.09 -23.33 12.68
CA PHE A 68 5.34 -22.04 13.33
C PHE A 68 4.20 -21.60 14.26
N LYS A 69 3.31 -22.52 14.63
CA LYS A 69 2.12 -22.25 15.45
C LYS A 69 2.45 -21.84 16.90
N ASP A 70 3.62 -22.27 17.40
CA ASP A 70 4.10 -22.00 18.77
C ASP A 70 5.04 -20.79 18.88
N VAL A 71 5.31 -20.09 17.77
CA VAL A 71 6.12 -18.86 17.81
C VAL A 71 5.24 -17.72 18.31
N GLN A 72 5.56 -17.14 19.47
CA GLN A 72 4.90 -15.93 19.98
C GLN A 72 4.98 -14.81 18.92
N PHE A 73 3.86 -14.56 18.24
CA PHE A 73 3.79 -13.51 17.24
C PHE A 73 3.80 -12.15 17.94
N SER A 74 4.72 -11.29 17.54
CA SER A 74 4.69 -9.89 17.93
C SER A 74 3.37 -9.28 17.46
N GLY A 75 2.58 -8.71 18.38
CA GLY A 75 1.28 -8.06 18.09
C GLY A 75 1.34 -6.98 17.02
N SER A 76 2.55 -6.50 16.67
CA SER A 76 2.77 -5.61 15.52
C SER A 76 2.38 -6.23 14.17
N THR A 77 2.55 -7.53 13.96
CA THR A 77 2.25 -8.19 12.66
C THR A 77 0.77 -8.42 12.47
N GLU A 78 0.08 -8.81 13.55
CA GLU A 78 -1.37 -8.97 13.60
C GLU A 78 -2.07 -7.63 13.37
N LYS A 79 -1.65 -6.58 14.08
CA LYS A 79 -2.13 -5.22 13.87
C LYS A 79 -1.97 -4.77 12.41
N LEU A 80 -0.81 -5.04 11.79
CA LEU A 80 -0.54 -4.67 10.39
C LEU A 80 -1.43 -5.43 9.39
N LEU A 81 -1.78 -6.69 9.68
CA LEU A 81 -2.68 -7.48 8.84
C LEU A 81 -4.13 -6.99 8.94
N LEU A 82 -4.58 -6.68 10.16
CA LEU A 82 -5.90 -6.09 10.43
C LEU A 82 -6.05 -4.74 9.72
N GLU A 83 -5.10 -3.82 9.92
CA GLU A 83 -5.10 -2.50 9.28
C GLU A 83 -5.02 -2.62 7.74
N ALA A 84 -4.35 -3.64 7.21
CA ALA A 84 -4.26 -3.88 5.77
C ALA A 84 -5.51 -4.55 5.16
N GLY A 85 -6.49 -4.96 5.97
CA GLY A 85 -7.69 -5.67 5.51
C GLY A 85 -7.36 -7.05 4.94
N SER A 86 -6.31 -7.69 5.46
CA SER A 86 -5.89 -9.00 5.01
C SER A 86 -6.48 -10.06 5.94
N GLU A 87 -7.35 -10.92 5.40
CA GLU A 87 -7.92 -12.10 6.09
C GLU A 87 -6.88 -13.20 6.43
N ARG A 88 -5.62 -13.01 6.05
CA ARG A 88 -4.55 -13.98 6.31
C ARG A 88 -4.16 -14.00 7.77
N ARG A 89 -3.95 -15.20 8.31
CA ARG A 89 -3.41 -15.38 9.67
C ARG A 89 -1.96 -14.88 9.77
N PRO A 90 -1.49 -14.49 10.97
CA PRO A 90 -0.08 -14.15 11.18
C PRO A 90 0.88 -15.27 10.75
N GLU A 91 0.49 -16.53 10.98
CA GLU A 91 1.24 -17.74 10.64
C GLU A 91 1.38 -17.90 9.13
N GLU A 92 0.28 -17.68 8.41
CA GLU A 92 0.22 -17.65 6.95
C GLU A 92 1.13 -16.56 6.37
N PHE A 93 1.14 -15.38 6.97
CA PHE A 93 2.00 -14.30 6.50
C PHE A 93 3.50 -14.60 6.71
N LEU A 94 3.86 -15.28 7.80
CA LEU A 94 5.24 -15.72 8.05
C LEU A 94 5.66 -16.81 7.07
N ALA A 95 4.80 -17.79 6.80
CA ALA A 95 5.01 -18.81 5.78
C ALA A 95 5.26 -18.17 4.40
N LEU A 96 4.49 -17.14 4.03
CA LEU A 96 4.68 -16.39 2.79
C LEU A 96 6.06 -15.72 2.71
N ARG A 97 6.55 -15.16 3.81
CA ARG A 97 7.87 -14.50 3.87
C ARG A 97 9.03 -15.48 3.77
N LEU A 98 8.89 -16.66 4.39
CA LEU A 98 9.87 -17.73 4.28
C LEU A 98 9.88 -18.31 2.86
N LEU A 99 8.70 -18.58 2.28
CA LEU A 99 8.55 -19.06 0.92
C LEU A 99 9.11 -18.09 -0.12
N SER A 100 8.86 -16.78 0.03
CA SER A 100 9.42 -15.78 -0.88
C SER A 100 10.93 -15.67 -0.75
N SER A 101 11.47 -15.77 0.47
CA SER A 101 12.91 -15.77 0.74
C SER A 101 13.61 -16.98 0.13
N VAL A 102 13.10 -18.18 0.38
CA VAL A 102 13.62 -19.44 -0.18
C VAL A 102 13.47 -19.47 -1.71
N GLY A 103 12.33 -19.04 -2.23
CA GLY A 103 12.08 -18.98 -3.68
C GLY A 103 13.06 -18.06 -4.40
N ILE A 104 13.29 -16.86 -3.88
CA ILE A 104 14.25 -15.92 -4.46
C ILE A 104 15.69 -16.43 -4.29
N GLY A 105 16.04 -17.01 -3.15
CA GLY A 105 17.34 -17.64 -2.92
C GLY A 105 17.63 -18.77 -3.93
N LEU A 106 16.69 -19.69 -4.12
CA LEU A 106 16.80 -20.79 -5.09
C LEU A 106 16.97 -20.28 -6.52
N ILE A 107 16.21 -19.25 -6.92
CA ILE A 107 16.37 -18.61 -8.23
C ILE A 107 17.79 -18.07 -8.38
N THR A 108 18.31 -17.39 -7.37
CA THR A 108 19.66 -16.79 -7.40
C THR A 108 20.76 -17.85 -7.53
N ILE A 109 20.60 -19.00 -6.86
CA ILE A 109 21.51 -20.15 -6.95
C ILE A 109 21.44 -20.79 -8.35
N LEU A 110 20.25 -20.93 -8.92
CA LEU A 110 20.05 -21.48 -10.26
C LEU A 110 20.70 -20.61 -11.35
N PHE A 111 20.77 -19.30 -11.16
CA PHE A 111 21.49 -18.38 -12.04
C PHE A 111 23.02 -18.41 -11.84
N GLY A 112 23.53 -19.14 -10.85
CA GLY A 112 24.97 -19.29 -10.61
C GLY A 112 25.67 -18.01 -10.12
N LEU A 113 24.93 -17.10 -9.49
CA LEU A 113 25.51 -15.86 -8.94
C LEU A 113 26.37 -16.16 -7.70
N SER A 114 27.32 -15.27 -7.43
CA SER A 114 28.20 -15.36 -6.28
C SER A 114 27.44 -15.47 -4.96
N TRP A 115 28.02 -16.19 -3.99
CA TRP A 115 27.39 -16.50 -2.71
C TRP A 115 26.90 -15.27 -1.92
N TYR A 116 27.59 -14.14 -2.02
CA TYR A 116 27.18 -12.87 -1.39
C TYR A 116 25.90 -12.28 -2.01
N ILE A 117 25.68 -12.46 -3.32
CA ILE A 117 24.44 -12.01 -3.99
C ILE A 117 23.27 -12.90 -3.57
N CYS A 118 23.52 -14.19 -3.38
CA CYS A 118 22.53 -15.12 -2.83
C CYS A 118 22.13 -14.75 -1.38
N ALA A 119 23.08 -14.36 -0.55
CA ALA A 119 22.79 -13.92 0.81
C ALA A 119 21.90 -12.65 0.81
N ILE A 120 22.22 -11.68 -0.05
CA ILE A 120 21.45 -10.44 -0.19
C ILE A 120 20.04 -10.71 -0.73
N SER A 121 19.90 -11.61 -1.71
CA SER A 121 18.61 -11.91 -2.34
C SER A 121 17.64 -12.63 -1.40
N ILE A 122 18.14 -13.51 -0.53
CA ILE A 122 17.37 -14.15 0.55
C ILE A 122 16.81 -13.10 1.52
N ILE A 123 17.64 -12.14 1.92
CA ILE A 123 17.24 -11.04 2.81
C ILE A 123 16.16 -10.20 2.13
N ILE A 124 16.39 -9.76 0.88
CA ILE A 124 15.40 -8.99 0.11
C ILE A 124 14.09 -9.76 -0.03
N GLY A 125 14.15 -11.06 -0.34
CA GLY A 125 13.00 -11.93 -0.48
C GLY A 125 12.14 -12.03 0.77
N TYR A 126 12.74 -11.94 1.95
CA TYR A 126 12.03 -11.91 3.23
C TYR A 126 11.30 -10.58 3.51
N PHE A 127 11.82 -9.47 2.98
CA PHE A 127 11.25 -8.13 3.16
C PHE A 127 10.17 -7.75 2.13
N ILE A 128 10.19 -8.35 0.93
CA ILE A 128 9.23 -8.05 -0.15
C ILE A 128 7.76 -8.17 0.29
N PRO A 129 7.29 -9.26 0.93
CA PRO A 129 5.88 -9.37 1.33
C PRO A 129 5.48 -8.32 2.37
N LYS A 130 6.38 -7.97 3.30
CA LYS A 130 6.17 -6.90 4.29
C LYS A 130 6.02 -5.54 3.62
N TYR A 131 6.84 -5.24 2.61
CA TYR A 131 6.71 -4.01 1.83
C TYR A 131 5.39 -3.96 1.06
N HIS A 132 4.99 -5.06 0.40
CA HIS A 132 3.70 -5.15 -0.29
C HIS A 132 2.51 -4.94 0.66
N LEU A 133 2.55 -5.54 1.85
CA LEU A 133 1.51 -5.39 2.86
C LEU A 133 1.44 -3.95 3.38
N LYS A 134 2.59 -3.33 3.72
CA LYS A 134 2.66 -1.92 4.11
C LYS A 134 2.10 -0.99 3.02
N ARG A 135 2.38 -1.27 1.75
CA ARG A 135 1.84 -0.50 0.62
C ARG A 135 0.32 -0.66 0.50
N LYS A 136 -0.22 -1.87 0.71
CA LYS A 136 -1.68 -2.10 0.77
C LYS A 136 -2.31 -1.36 1.93
N ARG A 137 -1.75 -1.47 3.15
CA ARG A 137 -2.19 -0.70 4.32
C ARG A 137 -2.22 0.79 4.02
N LYS A 138 -1.12 1.35 3.50
CA LYS A 138 -1.05 2.78 3.15
C LYS A 138 -2.13 3.18 2.15
N LYS A 139 -2.37 2.36 1.12
CA LYS A 139 -3.46 2.62 0.16
C LYS A 139 -4.84 2.58 0.82
N ARG A 140 -5.11 1.56 1.65
CA ARG A 140 -6.39 1.42 2.36
C ARG A 140 -6.62 2.59 3.32
N LEU A 141 -5.61 2.98 4.10
CA LEU A 141 -5.68 4.14 5.00
C LEU A 141 -5.82 5.46 4.25
N ASN A 142 -5.20 5.63 3.08
CA ASN A 142 -5.40 6.83 2.27
C ASN A 142 -6.84 6.93 1.71
N LEU A 143 -7.47 5.79 1.40
CA LEU A 143 -8.87 5.77 0.96
C LEU A 143 -9.82 6.19 2.09
N LEU A 144 -9.47 5.96 3.35
CA LEU A 144 -10.28 6.37 4.51
C LEU A 144 -10.57 7.86 4.50
N SER A 145 -9.58 8.71 4.22
CA SER A 145 -9.78 10.18 4.25
C SER A 145 -10.81 10.64 3.23
N TYR A 146 -10.86 10.00 2.05
CA TYR A 146 -11.86 10.32 1.02
C TYR A 146 -13.24 9.77 1.38
N GLN A 147 -13.30 8.50 1.83
CA GLN A 147 -14.56 7.90 2.27
C GLN A 147 -15.13 8.62 3.49
N LEU A 148 -14.29 9.17 4.37
CA LEU A 148 -14.74 9.93 5.53
C LEU A 148 -15.53 11.18 5.12
N ILE A 149 -15.10 11.88 4.06
CA ILE A 149 -15.86 13.02 3.50
C ILE A 149 -17.23 12.54 3.02
N GLU A 150 -17.29 11.41 2.31
CA GLU A 150 -18.54 10.82 1.83
C GLU A 150 -19.47 10.40 2.98
N VAL A 151 -18.94 9.72 4.00
CA VAL A 151 -19.66 9.34 5.21
C VAL A 151 -20.26 10.56 5.91
N LEU A 152 -19.47 11.61 6.11
CA LEU A 152 -19.92 12.85 6.75
C LEU A 152 -21.07 13.49 5.96
N GLY A 153 -20.95 13.54 4.64
CA GLY A 153 -22.00 14.09 3.78
C GLY A 153 -23.29 13.24 3.78
N ILE A 154 -23.18 11.90 3.72
CA ILE A 154 -24.34 11.01 3.83
C ILE A 154 -25.04 11.21 5.17
N MET A 155 -24.29 11.27 6.28
CA MET A 155 -24.87 11.44 7.61
C MET A 155 -25.48 12.84 7.79
N ALA A 156 -24.79 13.91 7.37
CA ALA A 156 -25.30 15.28 7.44
C ALA A 156 -26.62 15.42 6.67
N ASN A 157 -26.68 14.94 5.43
CA ASN A 157 -27.88 14.97 4.61
C ASN A 157 -29.01 14.12 5.19
N SER A 158 -28.69 12.94 5.74
CA SER A 158 -29.69 12.06 6.37
C SER A 158 -30.33 12.72 7.60
N LEU A 159 -29.49 13.31 8.47
CA LEU A 159 -29.97 14.01 9.66
C LEU A 159 -30.79 15.25 9.30
N ARG A 160 -30.38 16.02 8.27
CA ARG A 160 -31.18 17.16 7.75
C ARG A 160 -32.53 16.71 7.18
N ALA A 161 -32.59 15.52 6.58
CA ALA A 161 -33.83 14.92 6.09
C ALA A 161 -34.72 14.35 7.22
N GLY A 162 -34.31 14.49 8.49
CA GLY A 162 -35.08 14.06 9.65
C GLY A 162 -34.83 12.60 10.05
N PHE A 163 -33.84 11.92 9.48
CA PHE A 163 -33.49 10.57 9.90
C PHE A 163 -32.81 10.62 11.27
N SER A 164 -33.03 9.58 12.07
CA SER A 164 -32.29 9.40 13.32
C SER A 164 -30.81 9.13 13.04
N PHE A 165 -29.95 9.42 14.01
CA PHE A 165 -28.52 9.13 13.93
C PHE A 165 -28.23 7.65 13.60
N MET A 166 -29.00 6.72 14.18
CA MET A 166 -28.85 5.29 13.88
C MET A 166 -29.24 4.93 12.44
N GLN A 167 -30.28 5.57 11.88
CA GLN A 167 -30.66 5.38 10.48
C GLN A 167 -29.61 5.95 9.52
N ALA A 168 -29.00 7.09 9.87
CA ALA A 168 -27.90 7.67 9.10
C ALA A 168 -26.67 6.73 9.08
N MET A 169 -26.30 6.15 10.24
CA MET A 169 -25.23 5.15 10.35
C MET A 169 -25.53 3.88 9.54
N GLN A 170 -26.79 3.42 9.55
CA GLN A 170 -27.25 2.29 8.73
C GLN A 170 -27.12 2.56 7.23
N LEU A 171 -27.46 3.78 6.79
CA LEU A 171 -27.32 4.16 5.39
C LEU A 171 -25.85 4.16 4.96
N VAL A 172 -24.97 4.72 5.80
CA VAL A 172 -23.52 4.68 5.56
C VAL A 172 -23.02 3.23 5.44
N GLY A 173 -23.45 2.34 6.34
CA GLY A 173 -23.05 0.94 6.30
C GLY A 173 -23.43 0.19 5.02
N LYS A 174 -24.47 0.66 4.31
CA LYS A 174 -24.96 0.08 3.05
C LYS A 174 -24.36 0.71 1.80
N GLU A 175 -24.19 2.03 1.81
CA GLU A 175 -23.78 2.81 0.62
C GLU A 175 -22.26 2.91 0.48
N VAL A 176 -21.53 2.95 1.60
CA VAL A 176 -20.07 3.17 1.57
C VAL A 176 -19.35 1.83 1.44
N PRO A 177 -18.37 1.68 0.53
CA PRO A 177 -17.61 0.43 0.40
C PRO A 177 -16.57 0.25 1.54
N ASP A 178 -15.89 -0.91 1.57
CA ASP A 178 -14.71 -1.11 2.43
C ASP A 178 -13.68 0.00 2.19
N PRO A 179 -13.00 0.52 3.23
CA PRO A 179 -13.01 0.11 4.65
C PRO A 179 -14.10 0.66 5.58
N LEU A 180 -14.75 1.81 5.32
CA LEU A 180 -15.64 2.43 6.33
C LEU A 180 -17.03 1.78 6.43
N GLY A 181 -17.67 1.41 5.33
CA GLY A 181 -19.03 0.87 5.35
C GLY A 181 -19.23 -0.34 6.27
N PRO A 182 -18.44 -1.42 6.12
CA PRO A 182 -18.55 -2.61 6.97
C PRO A 182 -18.36 -2.31 8.46
N GLU A 183 -17.55 -1.31 8.79
CA GLU A 183 -17.32 -0.89 10.16
C GLU A 183 -18.47 -0.07 10.74
N PHE A 184 -19.14 0.76 9.94
CA PHE A 184 -20.38 1.44 10.33
C PHE A 184 -21.56 0.47 10.49
N ASP A 185 -21.63 -0.56 9.65
CA ASP A 185 -22.59 -1.66 9.81
C ASP A 185 -22.32 -2.47 11.09
N ARG A 186 -21.04 -2.71 11.43
CA ARG A 186 -20.64 -3.27 12.73
C ARG A 186 -21.06 -2.36 13.89
N VAL A 187 -20.90 -1.04 13.77
CA VAL A 187 -21.32 -0.08 14.80
C VAL A 187 -22.83 -0.17 15.06
N VAL A 188 -23.64 -0.22 13.99
CA VAL A 188 -25.10 -0.39 14.10
C VAL A 188 -25.45 -1.68 14.83
N ARG A 189 -24.83 -2.81 14.47
CA ARG A 189 -25.08 -4.10 15.12
C ARG A 189 -24.71 -4.08 16.59
N GLN A 190 -23.52 -3.60 16.94
CA GLN A 190 -23.04 -3.53 18.32
C GLN A 190 -23.93 -2.61 19.17
N THR A 191 -24.38 -1.50 18.61
CA THR A 191 -25.34 -0.61 19.28
C THR A 191 -26.68 -1.32 19.54
N GLY A 192 -27.16 -2.12 18.58
CA GLY A 192 -28.36 -2.95 18.74
C GLY A 192 -28.22 -4.05 19.82
N LEU A 193 -26.99 -4.44 20.16
CA LEU A 193 -26.67 -5.35 21.27
C LEU A 193 -26.53 -4.63 22.62
N GLY A 194 -26.73 -3.31 22.67
CA GLY A 194 -26.65 -2.53 23.90
C GLY A 194 -25.24 -2.12 24.33
N ILE A 195 -24.23 -2.28 23.46
CA ILE A 195 -22.86 -1.83 23.75
C ILE A 195 -22.83 -0.29 23.67
N PRO A 196 -22.17 0.41 24.62
CA PRO A 196 -22.04 1.87 24.60
C PRO A 196 -21.38 2.38 23.32
N LEU A 197 -21.93 3.44 22.73
CA LEU A 197 -21.41 3.96 21.46
C LEU A 197 -19.99 4.51 21.59
N GLU A 198 -19.64 5.05 22.75
CA GLU A 198 -18.30 5.50 23.11
C GLU A 198 -17.26 4.38 22.91
N GLU A 199 -17.55 3.19 23.45
CA GLU A 199 -16.68 2.00 23.35
C GLU A 199 -16.59 1.52 21.90
N ILE A 200 -17.71 1.42 21.20
CA ILE A 200 -17.77 1.00 19.79
C ILE A 200 -16.92 1.91 18.90
N PHE A 201 -17.00 3.23 19.13
CA PHE A 201 -16.27 4.20 18.35
C PHE A 201 -14.77 4.24 18.69
N GLU A 202 -14.38 3.96 19.92
CA GLU A 202 -12.98 3.74 20.28
C GLU A 202 -12.42 2.51 19.54
N GLU A 203 -13.16 1.39 19.54
CA GLU A 203 -12.77 0.21 18.76
C GLU A 203 -12.67 0.50 17.25
N LEU A 204 -13.58 1.34 16.71
CA LEU A 204 -13.54 1.75 15.31
C LEU A 204 -12.23 2.46 14.97
N VAL A 205 -11.82 3.42 15.81
CA VAL A 205 -10.58 4.19 15.61
C VAL A 205 -9.35 3.29 15.77
N ASP A 206 -9.39 2.32 16.67
CA ASP A 206 -8.30 1.35 16.84
C ASP A 206 -8.15 0.42 15.64
N ARG A 207 -9.26 0.00 15.02
CA ARG A 207 -9.26 -0.84 13.80
C ARG A 207 -8.85 -0.05 12.56
N LEU A 208 -9.24 1.22 12.47
CA LEU A 208 -8.97 2.11 11.34
C LEU A 208 -8.21 3.36 11.82
N PRO A 209 -6.90 3.25 12.10
CA PRO A 209 -6.12 4.36 12.64
C PRO A 209 -5.96 5.47 11.61
N ASN A 210 -6.78 6.51 11.75
CA ASN A 210 -6.80 7.71 10.94
C ASN A 210 -7.10 8.93 11.84
N LYS A 211 -6.26 9.98 11.71
CA LYS A 211 -6.35 11.16 12.58
C LYS A 211 -7.65 11.94 12.37
N GLU A 212 -8.12 12.04 11.12
CA GLU A 212 -9.36 12.74 10.79
C GLU A 212 -10.57 12.00 11.39
N LEU A 213 -10.59 10.66 11.29
CA LEU A 213 -11.64 9.83 11.89
C LEU A 213 -11.68 9.98 13.42
N GLU A 214 -10.53 9.97 14.09
CA GLU A 214 -10.43 10.16 15.55
C GLU A 214 -11.02 11.52 15.98
N VAL A 215 -10.71 12.59 15.25
CA VAL A 215 -11.25 13.94 15.51
C VAL A 215 -12.77 13.98 15.29
N VAL A 216 -13.25 13.40 14.19
CA VAL A 216 -14.68 13.32 13.86
C VAL A 216 -15.44 12.55 14.93
N VAL A 217 -14.97 11.36 15.30
CA VAL A 217 -15.60 10.50 16.32
C VAL A 217 -15.73 11.22 17.64
N ARG A 218 -14.66 11.88 18.11
CA ARG A 218 -14.68 12.63 19.37
C ARG A 218 -15.68 13.78 19.34
N ALA A 219 -15.76 14.51 18.23
CA ALA A 219 -16.71 15.59 18.09
C ALA A 219 -18.16 15.10 18.04
N ILE A 220 -18.44 13.99 17.33
CA ILE A 220 -19.77 13.36 17.31
C ILE A 220 -20.19 12.98 18.73
N LEU A 221 -19.31 12.31 19.49
CA LEU A 221 -19.59 11.91 20.87
C LEU A 221 -19.86 13.13 21.78
N ALA A 222 -19.08 14.19 21.64
CA ALA A 222 -19.26 15.42 22.40
C ALA A 222 -20.58 16.13 22.06
N GLN A 223 -20.86 16.32 20.77
CA GLN A 223 -22.06 17.01 20.29
C GLN A 223 -23.33 16.27 20.68
N ARG A 224 -23.31 14.93 20.61
CA ARG A 224 -24.44 14.09 21.00
C ARG A 224 -24.73 14.19 22.49
N LYS A 225 -23.70 14.24 23.34
CA LYS A 225 -23.87 14.45 24.80
C LYS A 225 -24.46 15.82 25.12
N SER A 226 -24.11 16.84 24.35
CA SER A 226 -24.62 18.21 24.52
C SER A 226 -26.00 18.44 23.87
N GLY A 227 -26.51 17.50 23.07
CA GLY A 227 -27.77 17.65 22.33
C GLY A 227 -27.76 18.72 21.24
N GLY A 228 -26.58 19.08 20.73
CA GLY A 228 -26.44 20.13 19.71
C GLY A 228 -26.83 19.66 18.30
N ASN A 229 -26.77 20.59 17.33
CA ASN A 229 -27.07 20.29 15.93
C ASN A 229 -25.97 19.40 15.32
N LEU A 230 -26.24 18.10 15.23
CA LEU A 230 -25.28 17.14 14.69
C LEU A 230 -25.15 17.24 13.17
N ALA A 231 -26.22 17.61 12.47
CA ALA A 231 -26.19 17.79 11.03
C ALA A 231 -25.21 18.90 10.61
N GLU A 232 -25.28 20.05 11.30
CA GLU A 232 -24.38 21.19 11.07
C GLU A 232 -22.93 20.88 11.43
N LEU A 233 -22.69 20.13 12.52
CA LEU A 233 -21.34 19.67 12.86
C LEU A 233 -20.73 18.83 11.75
N LEU A 234 -21.48 17.83 11.27
CA LEU A 234 -20.98 16.90 10.26
C LEU A 234 -20.72 17.60 8.92
N GLU A 235 -21.57 18.54 8.52
CA GLU A 235 -21.40 19.38 7.34
C GLU A 235 -20.15 20.27 7.45
N THR A 236 -19.96 20.93 8.59
CA THR A 236 -18.75 21.74 8.85
C THR A 236 -17.49 20.88 8.77
N MET A 237 -17.53 19.66 9.31
CA MET A 237 -16.41 18.72 9.24
C MET A 237 -16.16 18.19 7.83
N GLU A 238 -17.22 17.89 7.08
CA GLU A 238 -17.14 17.51 5.67
C GLU A 238 -16.41 18.58 4.86
N GLU A 239 -16.84 19.83 4.97
CA GLU A 239 -16.25 20.98 4.28
C GLU A 239 -14.79 21.19 4.68
N THR A 240 -14.50 21.14 5.98
CA THR A 240 -13.14 21.32 6.51
C THR A 240 -12.19 20.23 6.01
N ILE A 241 -12.59 18.97 6.06
CA ILE A 241 -11.75 17.84 5.61
C ILE A 241 -11.60 17.87 4.08
N ARG A 242 -12.68 18.15 3.34
CA ARG A 242 -12.63 18.32 1.87
C ARG A 242 -11.67 19.44 1.48
N GLY A 243 -11.69 20.58 2.17
CA GLY A 243 -10.75 21.68 1.97
C GLY A 243 -9.31 21.24 2.17
N ARG A 244 -9.01 20.54 3.27
CA ARG A 244 -7.68 19.99 3.54
C ARG A 244 -7.21 19.02 2.46
N VAL A 245 -8.07 18.09 2.02
CA VAL A 245 -7.72 17.12 0.97
C VAL A 245 -7.39 17.83 -0.33
N ARG A 246 -8.17 18.83 -0.75
CA ARG A 246 -7.88 19.63 -1.95
C ARG A 246 -6.53 20.33 -1.88
N ILE A 247 -6.21 20.95 -0.74
CA ILE A 247 -4.91 21.61 -0.53
C ILE A 247 -3.77 20.59 -0.63
N LEU A 248 -3.93 19.39 -0.06
CA LEU A 248 -2.91 18.33 -0.14
C LEU A 248 -2.74 17.80 -1.57
N GLU A 249 -3.82 17.68 -2.35
CA GLU A 249 -3.76 17.28 -3.75
C GLU A 249 -3.08 18.34 -4.62
N GLU A 250 -3.41 19.61 -4.40
CA GLU A 250 -2.77 20.75 -5.07
C GLU A 250 -1.28 20.81 -4.75
N LEU A 251 -0.91 20.69 -3.46
CA LEU A 251 0.48 20.61 -3.02
C LEU A 251 1.21 19.43 -3.66
N ASN A 252 0.59 18.24 -3.69
CA ASN A 252 1.19 17.07 -4.34
C ASN A 252 1.40 17.30 -5.84
N THR A 253 0.48 17.98 -6.51
CA THR A 253 0.58 18.31 -7.94
C THR A 253 1.72 19.29 -8.18
N LEU A 254 1.75 20.40 -7.45
CA LEU A 254 2.77 21.44 -7.55
C LEU A 254 4.17 20.91 -7.19
N THR A 255 4.28 20.13 -6.12
CA THR A 255 5.57 19.54 -5.71
C THR A 255 6.03 18.43 -6.65
N SER A 256 5.13 17.72 -7.33
CA SER A 256 5.51 16.70 -8.32
C SER A 256 6.26 17.31 -9.50
N GLN A 257 5.86 18.49 -9.96
CA GLN A 257 6.60 19.24 -10.98
C GLN A 257 8.00 19.60 -10.50
N GLY A 258 8.12 20.21 -9.31
CA GLY A 258 9.41 20.56 -8.72
C GLY A 258 10.34 19.35 -8.54
N ARG A 259 9.79 18.20 -8.12
CA ARG A 259 10.54 16.93 -8.00
C ARG A 259 11.05 16.44 -9.34
N LEU A 260 10.23 16.50 -10.40
CA LEU A 260 10.65 16.10 -11.74
C LEU A 260 11.79 16.98 -12.26
N SER A 261 11.67 18.30 -12.13
CA SER A 261 12.74 19.23 -12.50
C SER A 261 14.02 18.97 -11.70
N ALA A 262 13.91 18.73 -10.40
CA ALA A 262 15.04 18.35 -9.55
C ALA A 262 15.74 17.08 -10.04
N TRP A 263 14.96 16.04 -10.36
CA TRP A 263 15.49 14.78 -10.89
C TRP A 263 16.20 14.98 -12.23
N ILE A 264 15.62 15.76 -13.15
CA ILE A 264 16.23 16.07 -14.44
C ILE A 264 17.58 16.77 -14.25
N ILE A 265 17.62 17.86 -13.46
CA ILE A 265 18.83 18.65 -13.24
C ILE A 265 19.92 17.81 -12.54
N THR A 266 19.55 16.98 -11.57
CA THR A 266 20.50 16.14 -10.82
C THR A 266 21.07 15.02 -11.69
N LEU A 267 20.24 14.39 -12.53
CA LEU A 267 20.65 13.28 -13.38
C LEU A 267 21.36 13.73 -14.65
N LEU A 268 21.14 14.96 -15.13
CA LEU A 268 21.69 15.44 -16.39
C LEU A 268 23.23 15.35 -16.47
N PRO A 269 24.02 15.79 -15.46
CA PRO A 269 25.48 15.62 -15.47
C PRO A 269 25.92 14.16 -15.53
N ILE A 270 25.22 13.28 -14.82
CA ILE A 270 25.51 11.83 -14.78
C ILE A 270 25.17 11.21 -16.13
N GLY A 271 24.00 11.54 -16.70
CA GLY A 271 23.54 11.06 -17.99
C GLY A 271 24.43 11.52 -19.14
N LEU A 272 24.84 12.79 -19.15
CA LEU A 272 25.81 13.32 -20.11
C LEU A 272 27.18 12.68 -19.93
N GLY A 273 27.62 12.47 -18.69
CA GLY A 273 28.88 11.79 -18.41
C GLY A 273 28.89 10.35 -18.94
N LEU A 274 27.82 9.59 -18.69
CA LEU A 274 27.66 8.24 -19.24
C LEU A 274 27.59 8.26 -20.77
N TYR A 275 26.84 9.20 -21.36
CA TYR A 275 26.74 9.35 -22.81
C TYR A 275 28.12 9.59 -23.45
N LEU A 276 28.90 10.52 -22.91
CA LEU A 276 30.24 10.83 -23.40
C LEU A 276 31.20 9.64 -23.22
N ALA A 277 31.07 8.87 -22.12
CA ALA A 277 31.86 7.68 -21.90
C ALA A 277 31.55 6.57 -22.93
N PHE A 278 30.29 6.46 -23.37
CA PHE A 278 29.88 5.47 -24.39
C PHE A 278 30.22 5.89 -25.82
N VAL A 279 30.05 7.18 -26.17
CA VAL A 279 30.28 7.67 -27.54
C VAL A 279 31.76 7.89 -27.82
N THR A 280 32.50 8.38 -26.82
CA THR A 280 33.91 8.72 -26.91
C THR A 280 34.64 8.03 -25.75
N GLY A 281 35.07 6.78 -25.97
CA GLY A 281 35.70 5.94 -24.94
C GLY A 281 36.92 6.58 -24.27
N ASP A 282 37.61 7.48 -24.98
CA ASP A 282 38.82 8.15 -24.48
C ASP A 282 38.56 9.51 -23.83
N TYR A 283 37.30 9.98 -23.77
CA TYR A 283 36.97 11.32 -23.26
C TYR A 283 37.41 11.53 -21.80
N PHE A 284 37.26 10.50 -20.97
CA PHE A 284 37.61 10.56 -19.55
C PHE A 284 39.06 10.14 -19.24
N GLN A 285 39.84 9.65 -20.22
CA GLN A 285 41.22 9.17 -20.01
C GLN A 285 42.11 10.19 -19.29
N PRO A 286 42.21 11.47 -19.72
CA PRO A 286 43.06 12.46 -19.04
C PRO A 286 42.65 12.73 -17.59
N MET A 287 41.38 12.49 -17.25
CA MET A 287 40.82 12.70 -15.92
C MET A 287 41.01 11.47 -15.01
N LEU A 288 41.15 10.28 -15.59
CA LEU A 288 41.41 9.05 -14.86
C LEU A 288 42.90 8.81 -14.62
N ASP A 289 43.76 9.31 -15.51
CA ASP A 289 45.22 9.11 -15.44
C ASP A 289 45.92 10.08 -14.47
N HIS A 290 45.37 11.29 -14.29
CA HIS A 290 45.99 12.30 -13.44
C HIS A 290 45.33 12.33 -12.04
N PRO A 291 46.09 12.39 -10.93
CA PRO A 291 45.53 12.45 -9.57
C PRO A 291 44.61 13.66 -9.34
N LEU A 292 44.82 14.76 -10.07
CA LEU A 292 43.91 15.92 -10.06
C LEU A 292 42.52 15.59 -10.60
N GLY A 293 42.40 14.72 -11.61
CA GLY A 293 41.10 14.37 -12.19
C GLY A 293 40.21 13.58 -11.24
N TRP A 294 40.80 12.68 -10.43
CA TRP A 294 40.10 12.01 -9.33
C TRP A 294 39.57 12.99 -8.28
N THR A 295 40.34 14.01 -7.93
CA THR A 295 39.89 15.04 -6.97
C THR A 295 38.71 15.86 -7.53
N LEU A 296 38.75 16.22 -8.82
CA LEU A 296 37.67 16.97 -9.47
C LEU A 296 36.39 16.13 -9.62
N LEU A 297 36.50 14.83 -9.93
CA LEU A 297 35.38 13.90 -9.92
C LEU A 297 34.74 13.81 -8.54
N PHE A 298 35.56 13.65 -7.50
CA PHE A 298 35.07 13.58 -6.13
C PHE A 298 34.34 14.87 -5.73
N VAL A 299 34.93 16.04 -6.00
CA VAL A 299 34.30 17.35 -5.74
C VAL A 299 32.99 17.50 -6.52
N SER A 300 32.94 17.06 -7.78
CA SER A 300 31.73 17.11 -8.61
C SER A 300 30.59 16.27 -8.02
N ILE A 301 30.88 15.03 -7.61
CA ILE A 301 29.90 14.13 -6.99
C ILE A 301 29.41 14.71 -5.66
N VAL A 302 30.31 15.19 -4.81
CA VAL A 302 29.94 15.80 -3.53
C VAL A 302 29.07 17.04 -3.74
N SER A 303 29.45 17.92 -4.67
CA SER A 303 28.66 19.11 -5.03
C SER A 303 27.28 18.75 -5.56
N ASN A 304 27.17 17.72 -6.40
CA ASN A 304 25.89 17.22 -6.93
C ASN A 304 24.99 16.69 -5.80
N ILE A 305 25.55 15.92 -4.85
CA ILE A 305 24.82 15.42 -3.67
C ILE A 305 24.34 16.59 -2.80
N ILE A 306 25.19 17.58 -2.54
CA ILE A 306 24.82 18.77 -1.76
C ILE A 306 23.65 19.49 -2.45
N GLY A 307 23.76 19.76 -3.75
CA GLY A 307 22.69 20.38 -4.53
C GLY A 307 21.38 19.59 -4.46
N TRP A 308 21.44 18.27 -4.60
CA TRP A 308 20.27 17.40 -4.46
C TRP A 308 19.63 17.51 -3.07
N LEU A 309 20.43 17.51 -1.99
CA LEU A 309 19.93 17.67 -0.61
C LEU A 309 19.22 19.01 -0.40
N PHE A 310 19.77 20.11 -0.93
CA PHE A 310 19.12 21.43 -0.87
C PHE A 310 17.77 21.42 -1.58
N ILE A 311 17.70 20.84 -2.77
CA ILE A 311 16.44 20.77 -3.53
C ILE A 311 15.40 19.90 -2.79
N GLN A 312 15.81 18.76 -2.22
CA GLN A 312 14.91 17.91 -1.42
C GLN A 312 14.36 18.66 -0.20
N LYS A 313 15.18 19.50 0.45
CA LYS A 313 14.77 20.30 1.61
C LYS A 313 13.75 21.38 1.25
N ILE A 314 13.92 22.04 0.10
CA ILE A 314 12.98 23.07 -0.38
C ILE A 314 11.63 22.45 -0.77
N ILE A 315 11.64 21.27 -1.39
CA ILE A 315 10.42 20.58 -1.86
C ILE A 315 9.62 19.94 -0.72
N LYS A 316 10.27 19.61 0.40
CA LYS A 316 9.59 19.02 1.56
C LYS A 316 8.82 20.12 2.31
N ILE A 317 7.61 20.41 1.83
CA ILE A 317 6.64 21.22 2.56
C ILE A 317 6.07 20.35 3.68
N GLU A 318 6.29 20.75 4.93
CA GLU A 318 5.74 20.11 6.12
C GLU A 318 4.34 20.71 6.35
N VAL A 319 3.32 19.86 6.39
CA VAL A 319 1.90 20.21 6.65
C VAL A 319 1.49 19.58 7.96
#